data_AF-A0A6N9VE07-F1
#
_entry.id   AF-A0A6N9VE07-F1
#
_cell.length_a   1.000
_cell.length_b   1.000
_cell.length_c   1.000
_cell.angle_alpha   90.00
_cell.angle_beta   90.00
_cell.angle_gamma   90.00
#
_symmetry.space_group_name_H-M   'P 1'
#
loop_
_entity.id
_entity.type
_entity.pdbx_description
1 polymer ?
#
loop_
_entity_poly.entity_id
_entity_poly.type
_entity_poly.pdbx_seq_one_letter_code
_entity_poly.pdbx_strand_id
1 'polypeptide(L)' 'AARGRHRTFVASYFTAPGRFASAAAGAAPRTAALPLGAHPAMARLLLHRYDQALSATARSGGVSLLASA' A
#
# COMPACT_ATOMS: atom_id res chain seq x y z
N ALA A 1 11.39 -20.36 -0.88
CA ALA A 1 10.65 -21.50 -0.32
C ALA A 1 11.55 -22.65 0.20
N ALA A 2 12.88 -22.51 0.30
CA ALA A 2 13.77 -23.67 0.57
C ALA A 2 14.20 -23.90 2.04
N ARG A 3 13.56 -23.26 3.03
CA ARG A 3 13.92 -23.40 4.47
C ARG A 3 12.82 -24.11 5.27
N GLY A 4 12.33 -25.26 4.78
CA GLY A 4 11.31 -26.06 5.47
C GLY A 4 9.90 -25.43 5.55
N ARG A 5 9.60 -24.45 4.69
CA ARG A 5 8.27 -23.80 4.65
C ARG A 5 7.45 -24.42 3.52
N HIS A 6 6.49 -25.25 3.88
CA HIS A 6 5.71 -26.05 2.93
C HIS A 6 4.50 -25.33 2.33
N ARG A 7 4.08 -24.19 2.91
CA ARG A 7 2.94 -23.40 2.45
C ARG A 7 3.31 -21.92 2.41
N THR A 8 3.83 -21.48 1.27
CA THR A 8 4.19 -20.07 1.05
C THR A 8 3.17 -19.40 0.15
N PHE A 9 2.79 -18.18 0.52
CA PHE A 9 1.95 -17.29 -0.28
C PHE A 9 2.71 -16.00 -0.56
N VAL A 10 2.42 -15.37 -1.69
CA VAL A 10 3.06 -14.14 -2.15
C VAL A 10 2.03 -13.02 -2.13
N ALA A 11 2.32 -11.95 -1.40
CA ALA A 11 1.53 -10.73 -1.45
C ALA A 11 1.94 -9.92 -2.69
N SER A 12 0.96 -9.63 -3.55
CA SER A 12 1.17 -8.85 -4.77
C SER A 12 1.07 -7.35 -4.49
N TYR A 13 2.20 -6.71 -4.18
CA TYR A 13 2.27 -5.26 -3.91
C TYR A 13 2.23 -4.42 -5.21
N PHE A 14 1.18 -4.60 -6.00
CA PHE A 14 0.89 -3.80 -7.18
C PHE A 14 -0.31 -2.90 -6.90
N THR A 15 -0.32 -1.70 -7.49
CA THR A 15 -1.41 -0.72 -7.33
C THR A 15 -2.62 -1.03 -8.19
N ALA A 16 -2.47 -1.83 -9.25
CA ALA A 16 -3.55 -2.20 -10.15
C ALA A 16 -3.22 -3.52 -10.88
N PRO A 17 -4.21 -4.17 -11.52
CA PRO A 17 -3.96 -5.20 -12.53
C PRO A 17 -3.12 -4.68 -13.70
N GLY A 18 -2.37 -5.57 -14.35
CA GLY A 18 -1.53 -5.22 -15.50
C GLY A 18 -0.50 -6.30 -15.83
N ARG A 19 0.36 -6.05 -16.82
CA ARG A 19 1.33 -7.03 -17.35
C ARG A 19 2.20 -7.66 -16.27
N PHE A 20 2.73 -6.86 -15.34
CA PHE A 20 3.59 -7.38 -14.26
C PHE A 20 2.82 -8.20 -13.23
N ALA A 21 1.59 -7.78 -12.88
CA ALA A 21 0.73 -8.55 -11.99
C ALA A 21 0.36 -9.91 -12.60
N SER A 22 0.02 -9.94 -13.89
CA SER A 22 -0.28 -11.19 -14.62
C SER A 22 0.95 -12.09 -14.72
N ALA A 23 2.13 -11.53 -15.00
CA ALA A 23 3.37 -12.30 -15.06
C ALA A 23 3.74 -12.90 -13.70
N ALA A 24 3.60 -12.13 -12.61
CA ALA A 24 3.84 -12.61 -11.25
C ALA A 24 2.85 -13.73 -10.86
N ALA A 25 1.57 -13.60 -11.21
CA ALA A 25 0.57 -14.63 -10.98
C ALA A 25 0.86 -15.92 -11.78
N GLY A 26 1.38 -15.78 -13.01
CA GLY A 26 1.81 -16.93 -13.84
C GLY A 26 3.05 -17.64 -13.28
N ALA A 27 3.98 -16.90 -12.68
CA ALA A 27 5.19 -17.45 -12.06
C ALA A 27 4.94 -18.16 -10.72
N ALA A 28 3.84 -17.83 -10.02
CA ALA A 28 3.46 -18.42 -8.75
C ALA A 28 1.97 -18.82 -8.70
N PRO A 29 1.55 -19.84 -9.49
CA PRO A 29 0.16 -20.24 -9.58
C PRO A 29 -0.42 -20.62 -8.22
N ARG A 30 -1.65 -20.16 -7.94
CA ARG A 30 -2.44 -20.40 -6.69
C ARG A 30 -1.82 -19.89 -5.39
N THR A 31 -0.67 -19.22 -5.44
CA THR A 31 0.02 -18.71 -4.24
C THR A 31 0.23 -17.20 -4.27
N ALA A 32 0.21 -16.58 -5.45
CA ALA A 32 0.17 -15.12 -5.58
C ALA A 32 -1.24 -14.57 -5.34
N ALA A 33 -1.35 -13.55 -4.48
CA ALA A 33 -2.57 -12.79 -4.30
C ALA A 33 -2.87 -11.88 -5.51
N LEU A 34 -4.11 -11.40 -5.61
CA LEU A 34 -4.44 -10.29 -6.52
C LEU A 34 -3.70 -9.00 -6.11
N PRO A 35 -3.54 -8.02 -7.03
CA PRO A 35 -2.93 -6.72 -6.72
C PRO A 35 -3.56 -6.06 -5.48
N LEU A 36 -2.72 -5.70 -4.50
CA LEU A 36 -3.16 -5.05 -3.27
C LEU A 36 -3.93 -3.77 -3.54
N GLY A 37 -3.52 -2.99 -4.54
CA GLY A 37 -4.18 -1.72 -4.90
C GLY A 37 -5.62 -1.87 -5.39
N ALA A 38 -6.02 -3.06 -5.86
CA ALA A 38 -7.41 -3.36 -6.21
C ALA A 38 -8.27 -3.75 -4.98
N HIS A 39 -7.67 -3.87 -3.79
CA HIS A 39 -8.37 -4.26 -2.58
C HIS A 39 -9.16 -3.08 -1.98
N PRO A 40 -10.45 -3.25 -1.59
CA PRO A 40 -11.29 -2.14 -1.12
C PRO A 40 -10.74 -1.43 0.15
N ALA A 41 -9.93 -2.12 0.96
CA ALA A 41 -9.26 -1.50 2.10
C ALA A 41 -8.28 -0.38 1.71
N MET A 42 -7.74 -0.38 0.48
CA MET A 42 -6.85 0.67 0.02
C MET A 42 -7.54 2.02 -0.07
N ALA A 43 -8.82 2.08 -0.43
CA ALA A 43 -9.58 3.33 -0.44
C ALA A 43 -9.64 3.96 0.95
N ARG A 44 -9.93 3.15 1.98
CA ARG A 44 -9.96 3.60 3.39
C ARG A 44 -8.60 4.08 3.86
N LEU A 45 -7.53 3.34 3.52
CA LEU A 45 -6.17 3.72 3.86
C LEU A 45 -5.77 5.05 3.23
N LEU A 46 -6.08 5.24 1.94
CA LEU A 46 -5.75 6.47 1.22
C LEU A 46 -6.43 7.69 1.84
N LEU A 47 -7.73 7.59 2.14
CA LEU A 47 -8.47 8.67 2.82
C LEU A 47 -7.87 8.99 4.19
N HIS A 48 -7.59 7.95 4.99
CA HIS A 48 -6.96 8.14 6.28
C HIS A 48 -5.59 8.85 6.19
N ARG A 49 -4.76 8.49 5.19
CA ARG A 49 -3.46 9.13 4.97
C ARG A 49 -3.60 10.56 4.46
N TYR A 50 -4.61 10.83 3.65
CA TYR A 50 -4.92 12.17 3.20
C TYR A 50 -5.30 13.09 4.39
N ASP A 51 -6.18 12.63 5.27
CA ASP A 51 -6.57 13.37 6.48
C ASP A 51 -5.37 13.63 7.42
N GLN A 52 -4.49 12.63 7.56
CA GLN A 52 -3.23 12.78 8.30
C GLN A 52 -2.31 13.83 7.68
N ALA A 53 -2.18 13.84 6.35
CA ALA A 53 -1.34 14.81 5.65
C ALA A 53 -1.87 16.24 5.82
N LEU A 54 -3.19 16.44 5.69
CA LEU A 54 -3.82 17.74 5.94
C LEU A 54 -3.59 18.23 7.38
N SER A 55 -3.80 17.35 8.35
CA SER A 55 -3.58 17.65 9.77
C SER A 55 -2.12 17.99 10.06
N ALA A 56 -1.18 17.31 9.39
CA ALA A 56 0.24 17.60 9.53
C ALA A 56 0.63 18.96 8.96
N THR A 57 0.12 19.31 7.78
CA THR A 57 0.35 20.61 7.16
C THR A 57 -0.21 21.75 8.01
N ALA A 58 -1.44 21.60 8.53
CA ALA A 58 -2.05 22.60 9.41
C ALA A 58 -1.22 22.86 10.68
N ARG A 59 -0.72 21.79 11.31
CA ARG A 59 0.16 21.90 12.48
C ARG A 59 1.47 22.60 12.14
N SER A 60 2.10 22.26 11.02
CA SER A 60 3.35 22.90 10.58
C SER A 60 3.14 24.39 10.29
N GLY A 61 2.01 24.78 9.69
CA GLY A 61 1.65 26.18 9.48
C GLY A 61 1.45 26.94 10.81
N GLY A 62 0.79 26.32 11.79
CA GLY A 62 0.63 26.88 13.13
C GLY A 62 1.96 27.08 13.86
N VAL A 63 2.89 26.13 13.74
CA VAL A 63 4.26 26.26 14.29
C VAL A 63 5.01 27.41 13.61
N SER A 64 4.89 27.55 12.29
CA SER A 64 5.51 28.67 11.55
C SER A 64 4.96 30.04 11.97
N LEU A 65 3.65 30.14 12.21
CA LEU A 65 2.99 31.36 12.70
C LEU A 65 3.46 31.72 14.12
N LEU A 66 3.55 30.74 15.02
CA LEU A 66 4.05 30.96 16.38
C LEU A 66 5.53 31.35 16.42
N ALA A 67 6.35 30.83 15.50
CA ALA A 67 7.77 31.20 15.39
C ALA A 67 8.01 32.58 14.77
N SER A 68 6.98 33.19 14.17
CA SER A 68 7.07 34.52 13.53
C SER A 68 6.56 35.66 14.43
N ALA A 69 6.09 35.34 15.64
CA ALA A 69 5.60 36.29 16.66
C ALA A 69 6.68 36.50 17.75
#